data_AF-A0A7W7QZB2-F1
#
_entry.id   AF-A0A7W7QZB2-F1
#
_cell.length_a   1.000
_cell.length_b   1.000
_cell.length_c   1.000
_cell.angle_alpha   90.00
_cell.angle_beta   90.00
_cell.angle_gamma   90.00
#
_symmetry.space_group_name_H-M   'P 1'
#
loop_
_entity.id
_entity.type
_entity.pdbx_description
1 polymer ?
#
loop_
_entity_poly.entity_id
_entity_poly.type
_entity_poly.pdbx_seq_one_letter_code
_entity_poly.pdbx_strand_id
1 'polypeptide(L)'
;MPTTTPYGSWCNQVDHFSVSVAQSIVEAFGSEGPDGYDIDAIETEYRQAIDAALPPYVSLCGEDFIGPYYEADQDFDGYPQDEDGGLDIKAIVDAIDLWAIIEKHEIPPMSPAEFRVTREYLGLTGDWLADRLDVQPRTVRRWEQGMHPVPAGVQASLGGLSSKTDDEVAAIVAKLKDDPNPCLITYRSDDEYQDAEPEAEFPASWHRAIAARVAARVPGLRITFPELED
;
A
#
# COMPACT_ATOMS: atom_id res chain seq x y z
N MET A 1 -25.50 -7.72 30.53
CA MET A 1 -24.45 -7.59 29.50
C MET A 1 -23.54 -6.48 29.98
N PRO A 2 -22.22 -6.70 30.08
CA PRO A 2 -21.30 -5.60 30.38
C PRO A 2 -21.48 -4.53 29.29
N THR A 3 -21.72 -3.29 29.70
CA THR A 3 -21.82 -2.17 28.77
C THR A 3 -20.41 -1.79 28.36
N THR A 4 -20.10 -1.97 27.09
CA THR A 4 -18.80 -1.56 26.54
C THR A 4 -18.75 -0.03 26.46
N THR A 5 -17.68 0.56 26.99
CA THR A 5 -17.44 2.00 27.12
C THR A 5 -16.10 2.36 26.43
N PRO A 6 -16.01 3.51 25.75
CA PRO A 6 -14.74 4.01 25.25
C PRO A 6 -13.84 4.48 26.40
N TYR A 7 -12.59 4.00 26.42
CA TYR A 7 -11.53 4.43 27.32
C TYR A 7 -10.81 5.67 26.79
N GLY A 8 -10.96 5.96 25.49
CA GLY A 8 -10.38 7.11 24.81
C GLY A 8 -9.89 6.71 23.42
N SER A 9 -9.61 7.70 22.59
CA SER A 9 -9.00 7.49 21.28
C SER A 9 -7.48 7.40 21.38
N TRP A 10 -6.83 6.88 20.33
CA TRP A 10 -5.38 6.87 20.15
C TRP A 10 -4.77 8.25 20.43
N CYS A 11 -5.35 9.28 19.84
CA CYS A 11 -4.92 10.67 20.00
C CYS A 11 -4.96 11.15 21.47
N ASN A 12 -5.95 10.69 22.24
CA ASN A 12 -6.10 11.11 23.63
C ASN A 12 -5.29 10.25 24.61
N GLN A 13 -5.00 9.00 24.26
CA GLN A 13 -4.39 8.03 25.18
C GLN A 13 -2.91 7.77 24.91
N VAL A 14 -2.43 7.87 23.67
CA VAL A 14 -1.07 7.42 23.31
C VAL A 14 -0.25 8.54 22.70
N ASP A 15 -0.76 9.16 21.63
CA ASP A 15 -0.04 10.17 20.84
C ASP A 15 -0.93 11.37 20.50
N HIS A 16 -0.74 12.46 21.24
CA HIS A 16 -1.51 13.70 21.06
C HIS A 16 -1.30 14.43 19.73
N PHE A 17 -0.34 14.01 18.92
CA PHE A 17 -0.07 14.61 17.61
C PHE A 17 -0.60 13.77 16.45
N SER A 18 -0.98 12.51 16.71
CA SER A 18 -1.49 11.59 15.70
C SER A 18 -2.95 11.23 15.92
N VAL A 19 -3.73 11.19 14.83
CA VAL A 19 -5.13 10.78 14.88
C VAL A 19 -5.31 9.26 14.69
N SER A 20 -4.26 8.55 14.30
CA SER A 20 -4.29 7.10 14.11
C SER A 20 -2.95 6.42 14.40
N VAL A 21 -3.01 5.10 14.62
CA VAL A 21 -1.81 4.24 14.73
C VAL A 21 -0.92 4.38 13.48
N ALA A 22 -1.53 4.32 12.30
CA ALA A 22 -0.82 4.45 11.02
C ALA A 22 -0.03 5.75 10.93
N GLN A 23 -0.61 6.87 11.38
CA GLN A 23 0.08 8.16 11.40
C GLN A 23 1.30 8.14 12.33
N SER A 24 1.15 7.63 13.57
CA SER A 24 2.29 7.52 14.50
C SER A 24 3.43 6.65 13.94
N ILE A 25 3.11 5.56 13.23
CA ILE A 25 4.12 4.72 12.57
C ILE A 25 4.86 5.52 11.50
N VAL A 26 4.16 6.22 10.61
CA VAL A 26 4.78 7.02 9.54
C VAL A 26 5.63 8.15 10.12
N GLU A 27 5.15 8.82 11.18
CA GLU A 27 5.87 9.88 11.86
C GLU A 27 7.14 9.39 12.57
N ALA A 28 7.17 8.13 13.02
CA ALA A 28 8.37 7.53 13.64
C ALA A 28 9.58 7.52 12.70
N PHE A 29 9.37 7.42 11.38
CA PHE A 29 10.44 7.50 10.37
C PHE A 29 11.02 8.91 10.18
N GLY A 30 10.38 9.95 10.72
CA GLY A 30 10.84 11.33 10.61
C GLY A 30 11.05 11.78 9.16
N SER A 31 12.19 12.42 8.88
CA SER A 31 12.49 12.96 7.55
C SER A 31 12.93 11.92 6.52
N GLU A 32 13.33 10.72 6.95
CA GLU A 32 13.77 9.66 6.03
C GLU A 32 12.57 9.02 5.33
N GLY A 33 11.41 9.03 5.98
CA GLY A 33 10.17 8.46 5.46
C GLY A 33 10.16 6.92 5.52
N PRO A 34 8.99 6.31 5.27
CA PRO A 34 8.79 4.87 5.37
C PRO A 34 9.29 4.06 4.16
N ASP A 35 10.02 4.68 3.23
CA ASP A 35 10.42 4.05 1.97
C ASP A 35 11.29 2.81 2.24
N GLY A 36 10.82 1.64 1.78
CA GLY A 36 11.51 0.36 1.98
C GLY A 36 10.94 -0.51 3.09
N TYR A 37 9.82 -0.12 3.70
CA TYR A 37 9.14 -0.91 4.73
C TYR A 37 7.69 -1.22 4.33
N ASP A 38 7.19 -2.38 4.76
CA ASP A 38 5.78 -2.76 4.58
C ASP A 38 4.93 -2.17 5.71
N ILE A 39 4.44 -0.94 5.49
CA ILE A 39 3.70 -0.18 6.51
C ILE A 39 2.39 -0.88 6.92
N ASP A 40 1.71 -1.56 6.00
CA ASP A 40 0.48 -2.28 6.32
C ASP A 40 0.77 -3.48 7.23
N ALA A 41 1.88 -4.19 6.97
CA ALA A 41 2.33 -5.29 7.83
C ALA A 41 2.80 -4.79 9.21
N ILE A 42 3.52 -3.66 9.25
CA ILE A 42 3.93 -3.00 10.50
C ILE A 42 2.72 -2.60 11.32
N GLU A 43 1.74 -1.90 10.72
CA GLU A 43 0.53 -1.48 11.42
C GLU A 43 -0.25 -2.69 11.94
N THR A 44 -0.39 -3.73 11.11
CA THR A 44 -1.07 -4.95 11.50
C THR A 44 -0.40 -5.63 12.70
N GLU A 45 0.93 -5.82 12.66
CA GLU A 45 1.66 -6.45 13.76
C GLU A 45 1.69 -5.57 15.01
N TYR A 46 1.83 -4.25 14.85
CA TYR A 46 1.84 -3.33 15.98
C TYR A 46 0.49 -3.29 16.69
N ARG A 47 -0.62 -3.24 15.95
CA ARG A 47 -1.97 -3.36 16.52
C ARG A 47 -2.16 -4.68 17.26
N GLN A 48 -1.70 -5.79 16.69
CA GLN A 48 -1.74 -7.09 17.36
C GLN A 48 -0.90 -7.12 18.65
N ALA A 49 0.27 -6.47 18.65
CA ALA A 49 1.11 -6.35 19.83
C ALA A 49 0.44 -5.49 20.92
N ILE A 50 -0.24 -4.40 20.53
CA ILE A 50 -1.04 -3.56 21.43
C ILE A 50 -2.17 -4.38 22.06
N ASP A 51 -3.01 -5.03 21.25
CA ASP A 51 -4.11 -5.85 21.75
C ASP A 51 -3.64 -7.00 22.65
N ALA A 52 -2.44 -7.56 22.38
CA ALA A 52 -1.86 -8.61 23.21
C ALA A 52 -1.30 -8.08 24.56
N ALA A 53 -0.92 -6.80 24.62
CA ALA A 53 -0.41 -6.16 25.83
C ALA A 53 -1.52 -5.56 26.70
N LEU A 54 -2.68 -5.25 26.11
CA LEU A 54 -3.85 -4.77 26.82
C LEU A 54 -4.49 -5.85 27.70
N PRO A 55 -5.22 -5.46 28.75
CA PRO A 55 -6.05 -6.39 29.51
C PRO A 55 -7.03 -7.16 28.61
N PRO A 56 -7.41 -8.41 28.92
CA PRO A 56 -8.19 -9.29 28.03
C PRO A 56 -9.58 -8.76 27.60
N TYR A 57 -10.06 -7.72 28.26
CA TYR A 57 -11.36 -7.10 28.06
C TYR A 57 -11.26 -5.67 27.50
N VAL A 58 -10.04 -5.17 27.23
CA VAL A 58 -9.79 -3.91 26.52
C VAL A 58 -9.16 -4.24 25.18
N SER A 59 -9.67 -3.64 24.11
CA SER A 59 -9.12 -3.80 22.75
C SER A 59 -9.10 -2.49 21.99
N LEU A 60 -8.17 -2.36 21.06
CA LEU A 60 -8.10 -1.26 20.11
C LEU A 60 -9.01 -1.53 18.91
N CYS A 61 -10.14 -0.85 18.86
CA CYS A 61 -11.16 -0.98 17.80
C CYS A 61 -11.17 0.27 16.92
N GLY A 62 -10.57 0.17 15.72
CA GLY A 62 -10.31 1.35 14.90
C GLY A 62 -9.27 2.23 15.59
N GLU A 63 -9.62 3.46 15.94
CA GLU A 63 -8.73 4.37 16.69
C GLU A 63 -9.16 4.55 18.15
N ASP A 64 -10.17 3.80 18.63
CA ASP A 64 -10.68 3.90 19.99
C ASP A 64 -10.33 2.67 20.82
N PHE A 65 -9.91 2.88 22.06
CA PHE A 65 -9.79 1.84 23.06
C PHE A 65 -11.16 1.58 23.68
N ILE A 66 -11.59 0.32 23.61
CA ILE A 66 -12.94 -0.09 23.96
C ILE A 66 -12.85 -1.19 25.01
N GLY A 67 -13.58 -1.02 26.12
CA GLY A 67 -13.57 -1.99 27.22
C GLY A 67 -14.80 -1.88 28.13
N PRO A 68 -14.87 -2.64 29.22
CA PRO A 68 -15.94 -2.54 30.22
C PRO A 68 -15.94 -1.20 30.98
N TYR A 69 -17.05 -0.81 31.62
CA TYR A 69 -17.09 0.45 32.38
C TYR A 69 -16.21 0.41 33.64
N TYR A 70 -15.45 1.49 33.91
CA TYR A 70 -14.48 1.59 35.01
C TYR A 70 -15.02 1.23 36.40
N GLU A 71 -16.30 1.48 36.71
CA GLU A 71 -16.89 1.20 38.03
C GLU A 71 -17.29 -0.27 38.24
N ALA A 72 -17.15 -1.13 37.23
CA ALA A 72 -17.52 -2.54 37.31
C ALA A 72 -16.31 -3.42 37.64
N ASP A 73 -15.88 -3.45 38.91
CA ASP A 73 -14.92 -4.42 39.49
C ASP A 73 -13.78 -4.82 38.53
N GLN A 74 -13.10 -3.83 37.96
CA GLN A 74 -11.96 -4.03 37.07
C GLN A 74 -10.71 -4.23 37.91
N ASP A 75 -10.26 -5.47 38.01
CA ASP A 75 -8.94 -5.78 38.53
C ASP A 75 -7.91 -5.57 37.40
N PHE A 76 -7.20 -4.45 37.48
CA PHE A 76 -6.03 -4.15 36.63
C PHE A 76 -4.72 -4.61 37.28
N ASP A 77 -4.77 -5.53 38.26
CA ASP A 77 -3.57 -6.10 38.88
C ASP A 77 -2.62 -6.66 37.81
N GLY A 78 -1.37 -6.21 37.86
CA GLY A 78 -0.33 -6.58 36.90
C GLY A 78 -0.26 -5.70 35.65
N TYR A 79 -1.13 -4.71 35.50
CA TYR A 79 -1.06 -3.70 34.43
C TYR A 79 -0.62 -2.34 34.98
N PRO A 80 0.06 -1.51 34.16
CA PRO A 80 0.33 -0.11 34.47
C PRO A 80 -0.95 0.66 34.80
N GLN A 81 -0.90 1.49 35.85
CA GLN A 81 -2.00 2.34 36.29
C GLN A 81 -1.54 3.79 36.41
N ASP A 82 -2.44 4.73 36.14
CA ASP A 82 -2.20 6.16 36.25
C ASP A 82 -2.29 6.66 37.71
N GLU A 83 -2.13 7.98 37.91
CA GLU A 83 -2.17 8.59 39.25
C GLU A 83 -3.55 8.47 39.95
N ASP A 84 -4.62 8.25 39.18
CA ASP A 84 -5.99 8.09 39.66
C ASP A 84 -6.37 6.60 39.86
N GLY A 85 -5.44 5.67 39.56
CA GLY A 85 -5.67 4.22 39.62
C GLY A 85 -6.43 3.67 38.41
N GLY A 86 -6.59 4.46 37.35
CA GLY A 86 -7.08 4.04 36.04
C GLY A 86 -6.02 3.27 35.26
N LEU A 87 -6.41 2.60 34.18
CA LEU A 87 -5.49 1.89 33.30
C LEU A 87 -4.61 2.88 32.53
N ASP A 88 -3.28 2.77 32.69
CA ASP A 88 -2.33 3.59 31.93
C ASP A 88 -2.04 2.92 30.57
N ILE A 89 -2.95 3.16 29.62
CA ILE A 89 -2.82 2.66 28.24
C ILE A 89 -1.54 3.16 27.59
N LYS A 90 -1.13 4.40 27.89
CA LYS A 90 0.10 4.97 27.36
C LYS A 90 1.30 4.15 27.78
N ALA A 91 1.45 3.86 29.07
CA ALA A 91 2.57 3.07 29.58
C ALA A 91 2.60 1.65 29.01
N ILE A 92 1.44 1.04 28.75
CA ILE A 92 1.35 -0.27 28.09
C ILE A 92 1.87 -0.19 26.65
N VAL A 93 1.41 0.80 25.88
CA VAL A 93 1.81 0.96 24.47
C VAL A 93 3.28 1.36 24.36
N ASP A 94 3.76 2.29 25.19
CA ASP A 94 5.15 2.74 25.23
C ASP A 94 6.14 1.61 25.61
N ALA A 95 5.66 0.52 26.23
CA ALA A 95 6.48 -0.66 26.52
C ALA A 95 6.70 -1.57 25.30
N ILE A 96 5.95 -1.38 24.22
CA ILE A 96 6.09 -2.16 22.98
C ILE A 96 7.24 -1.57 22.15
N ASP A 97 8.17 -2.43 21.74
CA ASP A 97 9.28 -2.03 20.87
C ASP A 97 8.79 -1.90 19.41
N LEU A 98 8.27 -0.73 19.08
CA LEU A 98 7.84 -0.41 17.71
C LEU A 98 8.98 -0.55 16.70
N TRP A 99 10.22 -0.20 17.09
CA TRP A 99 11.37 -0.28 16.18
C TRP A 99 11.74 -1.71 15.82
N ALA A 100 11.67 -2.64 16.78
CA ALA A 100 11.85 -4.07 16.48
C ALA A 100 10.80 -4.61 15.49
N ILE A 101 9.57 -4.10 15.54
CA ILE A 101 8.52 -4.45 14.57
C ILE A 101 8.82 -3.82 13.20
N ILE A 102 9.22 -2.54 13.17
CA ILE A 102 9.60 -1.85 11.93
C ILE A 102 10.73 -2.59 11.21
N GLU A 103 11.82 -2.90 11.90
CA GLU A 103 12.99 -3.58 11.32
C GLU A 103 12.62 -4.96 10.74
N LYS A 104 11.70 -5.67 11.38
CA LYS A 104 11.23 -6.99 10.92
C LYS A 104 10.53 -6.94 9.56
N HIS A 105 9.93 -5.79 9.22
CA HIS A 105 9.14 -5.58 8.01
C HIS A 105 9.86 -4.73 6.96
N GLU A 106 11.20 -4.68 7.01
CA GLU A 106 12.00 -4.16 5.90
C GLU A 106 11.76 -5.00 4.64
N ILE A 107 11.44 -4.31 3.54
CA ILE A 107 11.23 -4.93 2.24
C ILE A 107 12.58 -5.26 1.63
N PRO A 108 12.82 -6.51 1.20
CA PRO A 108 14.05 -6.87 0.52
C PRO A 108 14.31 -5.97 -0.71
N PRO A 109 15.57 -5.55 -0.94
CA PRO A 109 15.89 -4.69 -2.05
C PRO A 109 15.64 -5.40 -3.38
N MET A 110 14.93 -4.74 -4.27
CA MET A 110 14.61 -5.23 -5.61
C MET A 110 15.90 -5.43 -6.42
N SER A 111 16.06 -6.63 -6.96
CA SER A 111 17.18 -6.95 -7.83
C SER A 111 17.06 -6.24 -9.20
N PRO A 112 18.18 -6.05 -9.92
CA PRO A 112 18.17 -5.53 -11.29
C PRO A 112 17.26 -6.30 -12.25
N ALA A 113 17.21 -7.63 -12.08
CA ALA A 113 16.40 -8.52 -12.89
C ALA A 113 14.90 -8.32 -12.61
N GLU A 114 14.51 -8.27 -11.33
CA GLU A 114 13.13 -7.99 -10.94
C GLU A 114 12.68 -6.62 -11.43
N PHE A 115 13.50 -5.58 -11.26
CA PHE A 115 13.19 -4.24 -11.74
C PHE A 115 12.90 -4.22 -13.24
N ARG A 116 13.79 -4.83 -14.04
CA ARG A 116 13.62 -4.90 -15.49
C ARG A 116 12.40 -5.71 -15.90
N VAL A 117 12.22 -6.89 -15.32
CA VAL A 117 11.08 -7.78 -15.61
C VAL A 117 9.77 -7.07 -15.29
N THR A 118 9.66 -6.44 -14.11
CA THR A 118 8.45 -5.72 -13.71
C THR A 118 8.16 -4.56 -14.65
N ARG A 119 9.16 -3.72 -14.98
CA ARG A 119 8.98 -2.61 -15.93
C ARG A 119 8.48 -3.10 -17.29
N GLU A 120 9.12 -4.13 -17.85
CA GLU A 120 8.74 -4.69 -19.15
C GLU A 120 7.38 -5.39 -19.09
N TYR A 121 7.07 -6.09 -18.00
CA TYR A 121 5.77 -6.70 -17.76
C TYR A 121 4.67 -5.65 -17.78
N LEU A 122 4.86 -4.51 -17.11
CA LEU A 122 3.92 -3.38 -17.13
C LEU A 122 3.81 -2.70 -18.50
N GLY A 123 4.63 -3.06 -19.48
CA GLY A 123 4.64 -2.42 -20.80
C GLY A 123 5.27 -1.03 -20.78
N LEU A 124 6.11 -0.71 -19.79
CA LEU A 124 6.72 0.60 -19.64
C LEU A 124 8.09 0.64 -20.32
N THR A 125 8.38 1.70 -21.07
CA THR A 125 9.72 1.91 -21.63
C THR A 125 10.67 2.47 -20.56
N GLY A 126 11.97 2.25 -20.74
CA GLY A 126 12.98 2.81 -19.82
C GLY A 126 12.99 4.34 -19.83
N ASP A 127 12.73 4.96 -20.98
CA ASP A 127 12.68 6.42 -21.14
C ASP A 127 11.41 6.99 -20.48
N TRP A 128 10.24 6.38 -20.68
CA TRP A 128 9.01 6.79 -19.99
C TRP A 128 9.15 6.69 -18.47
N LEU A 129 9.75 5.60 -17.97
CA LEU A 129 9.96 5.45 -16.53
C LEU A 129 10.97 6.48 -15.99
N ALA A 130 11.99 6.82 -16.78
CA ALA A 130 12.95 7.84 -16.40
C ALA A 130 12.29 9.22 -16.25
N ASP A 131 11.46 9.61 -17.22
CA ASP A 131 10.69 10.85 -17.19
C ASP A 131 9.72 10.88 -16.00
N ARG A 132 9.02 9.77 -15.76
CA ARG A 132 8.08 9.63 -14.64
C ARG A 132 8.75 9.79 -13.27
N LEU A 133 9.97 9.29 -13.12
CA LEU A 133 10.75 9.34 -11.88
C LEU A 133 11.63 10.60 -11.75
N ASP A 134 11.60 11.51 -12.72
CA ASP A 134 12.49 12.67 -12.83
C ASP A 134 13.99 12.29 -12.74
N VAL A 135 14.38 11.24 -13.45
CA VAL A 135 15.78 10.79 -13.55
C VAL A 135 16.24 10.71 -14.99
N GLN A 136 17.55 10.71 -15.20
CA GLN A 136 18.10 10.54 -16.54
C GLN A 136 17.93 9.08 -17.01
N PRO A 137 17.62 8.81 -18.31
CA PRO A 137 17.46 7.45 -18.82
C PRO A 137 18.67 6.52 -18.57
N ARG A 138 19.88 7.10 -18.53
CA ARG A 138 21.10 6.36 -18.17
C ARG A 138 21.07 5.80 -16.74
N THR A 139 20.34 6.44 -15.83
CA THR A 139 20.20 6.03 -14.43
C THR A 139 19.38 4.75 -14.35
N VAL A 140 18.23 4.70 -15.04
CA VAL A 140 17.41 3.49 -15.18
C VAL A 140 18.23 2.33 -15.74
N ARG A 141 19.00 2.56 -16.81
CA ARG A 141 19.88 1.54 -17.41
C ARG A 141 20.94 1.01 -16.43
N ARG A 142 21.48 1.87 -15.54
CA ARG A 142 22.46 1.44 -14.53
C ARG A 142 21.83 0.56 -13.45
N TRP A 143 20.59 0.84 -13.06
CA TRP A 143 19.84 -0.03 -12.15
C TRP A 143 19.59 -1.40 -12.77
N GLU A 144 19.12 -1.45 -14.02
CA GLU A 144 18.87 -2.71 -14.75
C GLU A 144 20.12 -3.55 -15.00
N GLN A 145 21.28 -2.92 -15.07
CA GLN A 145 22.58 -3.59 -15.23
C GLN A 145 23.19 -4.01 -13.88
N GLY A 146 22.59 -3.62 -12.75
CA GLY A 146 23.16 -3.83 -11.42
C GLY A 146 24.41 -3.00 -11.13
N MET A 147 24.66 -1.94 -11.89
CA MET A 147 25.76 -1.01 -11.63
C MET A 147 25.48 -0.14 -10.40
N HIS A 148 24.21 0.13 -10.12
CA HIS A 148 23.74 0.76 -8.89
C HIS A 148 22.52 0.01 -8.35
N PRO A 149 22.34 -0.07 -7.03
CA PRO A 149 21.13 -0.63 -6.44
C PRO A 149 19.91 0.21 -6.82
N VAL A 150 18.75 -0.43 -6.90
CA VAL A 150 17.46 0.23 -7.05
C VAL A 150 17.13 0.91 -5.71
N PRO A 151 16.86 2.23 -5.67
CA PRO A 151 16.44 2.89 -4.44
C PRO A 151 15.10 2.36 -3.93
N ALA A 152 14.92 2.29 -2.61
CA ALA A 152 13.69 1.81 -1.98
C ALA A 152 12.44 2.58 -2.44
N GLY A 153 12.50 3.91 -2.49
CA GLY A 153 11.40 4.73 -3.03
C GLY A 153 11.08 4.47 -4.50
N VAL A 154 12.07 4.06 -5.31
CA VAL A 154 11.84 3.65 -6.72
C VAL A 154 11.18 2.28 -6.79
N GLN A 155 11.57 1.34 -5.92
CA GLN A 155 10.91 0.04 -5.77
C GLN A 155 9.45 0.23 -5.32
N ALA A 156 9.19 1.07 -4.33
CA ALA A 156 7.84 1.44 -3.90
C ALA A 156 7.03 2.08 -5.03
N SER A 157 7.63 3.02 -5.78
CA SER A 157 6.99 3.65 -6.94
C SER A 157 6.60 2.63 -8.02
N LEU A 158 7.48 1.67 -8.33
CA LEU A 158 7.18 0.61 -9.30
C LEU A 158 6.09 -0.34 -8.78
N GLY A 159 6.08 -0.62 -7.47
CA GLY A 159 5.00 -1.34 -6.80
C GLY A 159 3.65 -0.64 -6.97
N GLY A 160 3.59 0.67 -6.74
CA GLY A 160 2.38 1.47 -6.94
C GLY A 160 1.87 1.45 -8.39
N LEU A 161 2.78 1.49 -9.38
CA LEU A 161 2.41 1.32 -10.79
C LEU A 161 1.84 -0.07 -11.08
N SER A 162 2.38 -1.11 -10.44
CA SER A 162 1.86 -2.47 -10.55
C SER A 162 0.44 -2.57 -9.97
N SER A 163 0.22 -2.07 -8.75
CA SER A 163 -1.11 -2.08 -8.12
C SER A 163 -2.15 -1.33 -8.96
N LYS A 164 -1.83 -0.12 -9.44
CA LYS A 164 -2.72 0.65 -10.34
C LYS A 164 -3.05 -0.12 -11.62
N THR A 165 -2.08 -0.86 -12.16
CA THR A 165 -2.29 -1.70 -13.35
C THR A 165 -3.20 -2.89 -13.06
N ASP A 166 -3.02 -3.55 -11.92
CA ASP A 166 -3.84 -4.68 -11.50
C ASP A 166 -5.29 -4.26 -11.23
N ASP A 167 -5.49 -3.09 -10.62
CA ASP A 167 -6.82 -2.49 -10.42
C ASP A 167 -7.52 -2.21 -11.74
N GLU A 168 -6.81 -1.62 -12.72
CA GLU A 168 -7.37 -1.35 -14.05
C GLU A 168 -7.73 -2.65 -14.78
N VAL A 169 -6.86 -3.67 -14.72
CA VAL A 169 -7.15 -5.00 -15.27
C VAL A 169 -8.40 -5.59 -14.59
N ALA A 170 -8.49 -5.51 -13.27
CA ALA A 170 -9.65 -6.03 -12.53
C ALA A 170 -10.94 -5.32 -12.92
N ALA A 171 -10.90 -3.99 -13.07
CA ALA A 171 -12.04 -3.18 -13.49
C ALA A 171 -12.51 -3.56 -14.91
N ILE A 172 -11.59 -3.74 -15.86
CA ILE A 172 -11.93 -4.13 -17.23
C ILE A 172 -12.48 -5.56 -17.27
N VAL A 173 -11.85 -6.50 -16.57
CA VAL A 173 -12.34 -7.89 -16.48
C VAL A 173 -13.75 -7.94 -15.89
N ALA A 174 -14.02 -7.17 -14.84
CA ALA A 174 -15.35 -7.11 -14.22
C ALA A 174 -16.43 -6.62 -15.20
N LYS A 175 -16.10 -5.69 -16.10
CA LYS A 175 -17.02 -5.20 -17.14
C LYS A 175 -17.26 -6.21 -18.25
N LEU A 176 -16.25 -7.00 -18.63
CA LEU A 176 -16.29 -7.86 -19.82
C LEU A 176 -16.64 -9.33 -19.52
N LYS A 177 -16.51 -9.81 -18.28
CA LYS A 177 -16.65 -11.24 -17.96
C LYS A 177 -18.03 -11.83 -18.29
N ASP A 178 -19.09 -11.01 -18.24
CA ASP A 178 -20.48 -11.43 -18.44
C ASP A 178 -21.01 -11.03 -19.84
N ASP A 179 -20.16 -10.41 -20.67
CA ASP A 179 -20.51 -10.06 -22.04
C ASP A 179 -20.47 -11.33 -22.93
N PRO A 180 -21.53 -11.64 -23.70
CA PRO A 180 -21.53 -12.76 -24.63
C PRO A 180 -20.57 -12.59 -25.82
N ASN A 181 -20.12 -11.37 -26.13
CA ASN A 181 -19.18 -11.06 -27.21
C ASN A 181 -18.13 -10.03 -26.77
N PRO A 182 -17.29 -10.36 -25.77
CA PRO A 182 -16.38 -9.38 -25.17
C PRO A 182 -15.36 -8.87 -26.20
N CYS A 183 -15.20 -7.55 -26.26
CA CYS A 183 -14.29 -6.87 -27.17
C CYS A 183 -13.56 -5.76 -26.43
N LEU A 184 -12.25 -5.64 -26.64
CA LEU A 184 -11.41 -4.60 -26.08
C LEU A 184 -10.61 -3.91 -27.19
N ILE A 185 -10.76 -2.60 -27.29
CA ILE A 185 -9.95 -1.77 -28.18
C ILE A 185 -8.61 -1.50 -27.48
N THR A 186 -7.50 -1.51 -28.22
CA THR A 186 -6.19 -1.02 -27.76
C THR A 186 -5.53 -0.21 -28.87
N TYR A 187 -4.38 0.42 -28.61
CA TYR A 187 -3.83 1.45 -29.49
C TYR A 187 -2.43 1.07 -30.01
N ARG A 188 -2.06 1.50 -31.22
CA ARG A 188 -0.78 1.14 -31.86
C ARG A 188 0.36 2.01 -31.36
N SER A 189 0.12 3.31 -31.24
CA SER A 189 1.10 4.31 -30.80
C SER A 189 0.58 5.12 -29.62
N ASP A 190 1.49 5.80 -28.93
CA ASP A 190 1.16 6.72 -27.85
C ASP A 190 0.32 7.90 -28.39
N ASP A 191 0.59 8.38 -29.62
CA ASP A 191 -0.22 9.41 -30.28
C ASP A 191 -1.67 8.96 -30.48
N GLU A 192 -1.89 7.74 -31.01
CA GLU A 192 -3.25 7.19 -31.21
C GLU A 192 -3.98 7.01 -29.87
N TYR A 193 -3.24 6.64 -28.82
CA TYR A 193 -3.81 6.52 -27.48
C TYR A 193 -4.18 7.89 -26.91
N GLN A 194 -3.32 8.89 -27.06
CA GLN A 194 -3.55 10.25 -26.58
C GLN A 194 -4.69 10.94 -27.35
N ASP A 195 -4.83 10.68 -28.65
CA ASP A 195 -5.91 11.23 -29.46
C ASP A 195 -7.27 10.67 -29.01
N ALA A 196 -7.32 9.38 -28.66
CA ALA A 196 -8.53 8.72 -28.17
C ALA A 196 -8.83 9.04 -26.69
N GLU A 197 -7.78 9.16 -25.87
CA GLU A 197 -7.84 9.40 -24.43
C GLU A 197 -6.89 10.56 -24.07
N PRO A 198 -7.30 11.83 -24.25
CA PRO A 198 -6.43 13.00 -24.05
C PRO A 198 -5.91 13.20 -22.63
N GLU A 199 -6.47 12.50 -21.66
CA GLU A 199 -6.05 12.51 -20.25
C GLU A 199 -5.19 11.28 -19.89
N ALA A 200 -4.81 10.44 -20.87
CA ALA A 200 -3.98 9.27 -20.62
C ALA A 200 -2.62 9.64 -20.03
N GLU A 201 -2.30 9.04 -18.88
CA GLU A 201 -1.02 9.23 -18.18
C GLU A 201 0.05 8.22 -18.62
N PHE A 202 -0.35 7.15 -19.30
CA PHE A 202 0.47 5.97 -19.59
C PHE A 202 0.69 5.79 -21.10
N PRO A 203 1.76 5.10 -21.52
CA PRO A 203 1.99 4.85 -22.93
C PRO A 203 1.02 3.78 -23.46
N ALA A 204 0.79 3.75 -24.76
CA ALA A 204 -0.05 2.74 -25.42
C ALA A 204 0.49 1.31 -25.20
N SER A 205 1.80 1.17 -25.00
CA SER A 205 2.43 -0.10 -24.63
C SER A 205 1.97 -0.66 -23.29
N TRP A 206 1.69 0.20 -22.30
CA TRP A 206 1.06 -0.19 -21.04
C TRP A 206 -0.38 -0.65 -21.24
N HIS A 207 -1.16 0.08 -22.05
CA HIS A 207 -2.54 -0.28 -22.37
C HIS A 207 -2.62 -1.64 -23.10
N ARG A 208 -1.67 -1.93 -23.99
CA ARG A 208 -1.55 -3.25 -24.61
C ARG A 208 -1.19 -4.35 -23.62
N ALA A 209 -0.32 -4.07 -22.64
CA ALA A 209 0.00 -5.02 -21.58
C ALA A 209 -1.24 -5.33 -20.71
N ILE A 210 -2.08 -4.33 -20.42
CA ILE A 210 -3.39 -4.54 -19.79
C ILE A 210 -4.27 -5.43 -20.66
N ALA A 211 -4.44 -5.11 -21.94
CA ALA A 211 -5.28 -5.90 -22.85
C ALA A 211 -4.86 -7.38 -22.90
N ALA A 212 -3.54 -7.65 -22.91
CA ALA A 212 -3.02 -9.01 -22.85
C ALA A 212 -3.39 -9.73 -21.53
N ARG A 213 -3.33 -9.04 -20.38
CA ARG A 213 -3.75 -9.60 -19.08
C ARG A 213 -5.25 -9.84 -19.00
N VAL A 214 -6.06 -8.94 -19.55
CA VAL A 214 -7.52 -9.11 -19.62
C VAL A 214 -7.87 -10.32 -20.49
N ALA A 215 -7.20 -10.50 -21.64
CA ALA A 215 -7.41 -11.67 -22.50
C ALA A 215 -7.12 -13.00 -21.79
N ALA A 216 -6.15 -13.03 -20.87
CA ALA A 216 -5.88 -14.22 -20.06
C ALA A 216 -6.99 -14.55 -19.06
N ARG A 217 -7.87 -13.58 -18.72
CA ARG A 217 -8.92 -13.70 -17.70
C ARG A 217 -10.35 -13.73 -18.27
N VAL A 218 -10.56 -13.25 -19.51
CA VAL A 218 -11.87 -13.17 -20.16
C VAL A 218 -11.91 -14.12 -21.37
N PRO A 219 -12.58 -15.28 -21.27
CA PRO A 219 -12.69 -16.23 -22.37
C PRO A 219 -13.35 -15.62 -23.61
N GLY A 220 -12.77 -15.84 -24.79
CA GLY A 220 -13.31 -15.38 -26.06
C GLY A 220 -13.13 -13.88 -26.35
N LEU A 221 -12.35 -13.16 -25.52
CA LEU A 221 -12.05 -11.74 -25.75
C LEU A 221 -11.44 -11.52 -27.13
N ARG A 222 -12.02 -10.61 -27.89
CA ARG A 222 -11.40 -10.05 -29.11
C ARG A 222 -10.68 -8.75 -28.76
N ILE A 223 -9.43 -8.64 -29.19
CA ILE A 223 -8.65 -7.39 -29.10
C ILE A 223 -8.57 -6.79 -30.50
N THR A 224 -8.95 -5.52 -30.64
CA THR A 224 -8.90 -4.80 -31.91
C THR A 224 -8.17 -3.47 -31.73
N PHE A 225 -7.67 -2.91 -32.83
CA PHE A 225 -7.30 -1.50 -32.87
C PHE A 225 -8.48 -0.66 -33.39
N PRO A 226 -8.54 0.64 -33.10
CA PRO A 226 -9.42 1.55 -33.81
C PRO A 226 -9.26 1.40 -35.34
N GLU A 227 -10.38 1.45 -36.06
CA GLU A 227 -10.36 1.66 -37.50
C GLU A 227 -9.84 3.08 -37.75
N LEU A 228 -8.83 3.21 -38.61
CA LEU A 228 -8.36 4.53 -39.05
C LEU A 228 -9.45 5.08 -39.97
N GLU A 229 -10.06 6.22 -39.64
CA GLU A 229 -10.85 6.97 -40.61
C GLU A 229 -9.88 7.50 -41.68
N ASP A 230 -10.01 7.02 -42.92
CA ASP A 230 -9.22 7.44 -44.10
C ASP A 230 -9.45 8.92 -44.48
#